data_AF-A0A9D6LVF3-F1
#
_entry.id   AF-A0A9D6LVF3-F1
#
_cell.length_a   1.000
_cell.length_b   1.000
_cell.length_c   1.000
_cell.angle_alpha   90.00
_cell.angle_beta   90.00
_cell.angle_gamma   90.00
#
_symmetry.space_group_name_H-M   'P 1'
#
loop_
_entity.id
_entity.type
_entity.pdbx_description
1 polymer ?
#
loop_
_entity_poly.entity_id
_entity_poly.type
_entity_poly.pdbx_seq_one_letter_code
_entity_poly.pdbx_strand_id
1 'polypeptide(L)'
;MKRHRNILLWAGFGVTLLAFLSYFVFFARFPVTRDFPWANLILFIAGGWLLGIGLRRAFSESERYRGKVSGTVLSALSLLVFGFFLFYNFYLAKQLPSPSDAPHVGQKAPDFTLSDTNGKPVTLSELLAASSAGQNSAEKGNKAVLLDFYRGYW
;
A
#
# COMPACT_ATOMS: atom_id res chain seq x y z
N MET A 1 19.84 -45.23 -7.02
CA MET A 1 19.66 -43.95 -7.74
C MET A 1 19.49 -42.81 -6.75
N LYS A 2 20.48 -41.92 -6.58
CA LYS A 2 20.39 -40.79 -5.64
C LYS A 2 19.38 -39.76 -6.17
N ARG A 3 18.17 -39.77 -5.60
CA ARG A 3 17.05 -38.87 -5.92
C ARG A 3 17.34 -37.48 -5.34
N HIS A 4 17.30 -36.43 -6.15
CA HIS A 4 17.63 -35.06 -5.76
C HIS A 4 16.37 -34.29 -5.33
N ARG A 5 16.39 -33.61 -4.17
CA ARG A 5 15.26 -32.75 -3.73
C ARG A 5 15.15 -31.55 -4.67
N ASN A 6 13.92 -31.17 -5.02
CA ASN A 6 13.65 -30.03 -5.90
C ASN A 6 13.81 -28.71 -5.11
N ILE A 7 15.07 -28.33 -4.83
CA ILE A 7 15.45 -27.16 -4.02
C ILE A 7 14.81 -25.87 -4.54
N LEU A 8 14.61 -25.76 -5.86
CA LEU A 8 14.01 -24.58 -6.50
C LEU A 8 12.59 -24.28 -6.04
N LEU A 9 11.78 -25.31 -5.77
CA LEU A 9 10.41 -25.12 -5.26
C LEU A 9 10.42 -24.54 -3.84
N TRP A 10 11.32 -25.03 -3.00
CA TRP A 10 11.50 -24.55 -1.63
C TRP A 10 12.11 -23.15 -1.61
N ALA A 11 13.09 -22.88 -2.47
CA ALA A 11 13.69 -21.57 -2.62
C ALA A 11 12.66 -20.54 -3.11
N GLY A 12 11.87 -20.88 -4.13
CA GLY A 12 10.81 -20.01 -4.65
C GLY A 12 9.74 -19.69 -3.59
N PHE A 13 9.28 -20.71 -2.85
CA PHE A 13 8.35 -20.49 -1.73
C PHE A 13 8.97 -19.63 -0.61
N GLY A 14 10.23 -19.89 -0.26
CA GLY A 14 10.96 -19.10 0.74
C GLY A 14 11.09 -17.63 0.33
N VAL A 15 11.38 -17.36 -0.94
CA VAL A 15 11.43 -15.99 -1.49
C VAL A 15 10.06 -15.33 -1.42
N THR A 16 8.97 -16.05 -1.73
CA THR A 16 7.59 -15.53 -1.59
C THR A 16 7.27 -15.14 -0.14
N LEU A 17 7.63 -15.99 0.84
CA LEU A 17 7.44 -15.66 2.26
C LEU A 17 8.29 -14.47 2.70
N LEU A 18 9.53 -14.40 2.23
CA LEU A 18 10.41 -13.25 2.50
C LEU A 18 9.86 -11.97 1.88
N ALA A 19 9.32 -12.04 0.66
CA ALA A 19 8.64 -10.93 0.00
C ALA A 19 7.46 -10.43 0.84
N PHE A 20 6.66 -11.34 1.39
CA PHE A 20 5.53 -10.99 2.25
C PHE A 20 5.99 -10.36 3.58
N LEU A 21 6.85 -11.05 4.34
CA LEU A 21 7.27 -10.64 5.68
C LEU A 21 8.11 -9.36 5.68
N SER A 22 8.99 -9.20 4.70
CA SER A 22 9.84 -8.00 4.59
C SER A 22 9.03 -6.72 4.44
N TYR A 23 7.81 -6.79 3.87
CA TYR A 23 6.94 -5.62 3.79
C TYR A 23 6.58 -5.10 5.18
N PHE A 24 5.99 -5.95 6.01
CA PHE A 24 5.47 -5.55 7.32
C PHE A 24 6.58 -5.21 8.32
N VAL A 25 7.72 -5.90 8.25
CA VAL A 25 8.82 -5.69 9.21
C VAL A 25 9.67 -4.46 8.86
N PHE A 26 9.88 -4.20 7.56
CA PHE A 26 10.85 -3.21 7.09
C PHE A 26 10.26 -2.20 6.10
N PHE A 27 9.72 -2.62 4.96
CA PHE A 27 9.35 -1.68 3.89
C PHE A 27 8.15 -0.77 4.23
N ALA A 28 7.28 -1.17 5.14
CA ALA A 28 6.17 -0.33 5.60
C ALA A 28 6.64 0.95 6.32
N ARG A 29 7.91 1.03 6.74
CA ARG A 29 8.49 2.19 7.43
C ARG A 29 8.91 3.31 6.48
N PHE A 30 9.10 3.02 5.19
CA PHE A 30 9.55 4.00 4.21
C PHE A 30 8.38 4.44 3.33
N PRO A 31 8.09 5.74 3.19
CA PRO A 31 6.96 6.24 2.39
C PRO A 31 6.98 5.70 0.95
N VAL A 32 8.15 5.71 0.31
CA VAL A 32 8.36 5.26 -1.08
C VAL A 32 7.89 3.82 -1.31
N THR A 33 8.07 2.92 -0.34
CA THR A 33 7.66 1.52 -0.45
C THR A 33 6.32 1.23 0.21
N ARG A 34 5.88 2.07 1.15
CA ARG A 34 4.56 1.98 1.78
C ARG A 34 3.45 2.35 0.79
N ASP A 35 3.62 3.44 0.04
CA ASP A 35 2.60 3.97 -0.86
C ASP A 35 2.42 3.07 -2.10
N PHE A 36 3.53 2.50 -2.56
CA PHE A 36 3.57 1.50 -3.63
C PHE A 36 4.65 0.44 -3.36
N PRO A 37 4.29 -0.82 -3.03
CA PRO A 37 5.23 -1.85 -2.57
C PRO A 37 6.03 -2.50 -3.71
N TRP A 38 6.64 -1.71 -4.60
CA TRP A 38 7.34 -2.18 -5.80
C TRP A 38 8.46 -3.19 -5.50
N ALA A 39 9.22 -2.97 -4.42
CA ALA A 39 10.31 -3.86 -4.03
C ALA A 39 9.80 -5.27 -3.73
N ASN A 40 8.69 -5.36 -2.99
CA ASN A 40 8.03 -6.63 -2.67
C ASN A 40 7.43 -7.27 -3.92
N LEU A 41 6.87 -6.50 -4.85
CA LEU A 41 6.37 -7.02 -6.13
C LEU A 41 7.48 -7.67 -6.96
N ILE A 42 8.67 -7.06 -7.01
CA ILE A 42 9.83 -7.66 -7.69
C ILE A 42 10.23 -8.98 -7.01
N LEU A 43 10.23 -9.03 -5.68
CA LEU A 43 10.53 -10.26 -4.93
C LEU A 43 9.48 -11.35 -5.20
N PHE A 44 8.19 -11.00 -5.28
CA PHE A 44 7.13 -11.94 -5.66
C PHE A 44 7.29 -12.46 -7.09
N ILE A 45 7.68 -11.61 -8.03
CA ILE A 45 7.99 -12.03 -9.42
C ILE A 45 9.17 -13.00 -9.43
N ALA A 46 10.24 -12.71 -8.68
CA ALA A 46 11.40 -13.59 -8.57
C ALA A 46 11.03 -14.95 -7.93
N GLY A 47 10.25 -14.95 -6.84
CA GLY A 47 9.75 -16.16 -6.20
C GLY A 47 8.85 -16.98 -7.11
N GLY A 48 7.93 -16.31 -7.82
CA GLY A 48 7.05 -16.92 -8.81
C GLY A 48 7.80 -17.54 -10.00
N TRP A 49 8.85 -16.88 -10.48
CA TRP A 49 9.71 -17.41 -11.54
C TRP A 49 10.43 -18.69 -11.11
N LEU A 50 11.00 -18.72 -9.90
CA LEU A 50 11.63 -19.91 -9.33
C LEU A 50 10.64 -21.07 -9.15
N LEU A 51 9.42 -20.77 -8.68
CA LEU A 51 8.34 -21.74 -8.56
C LEU A 51 7.91 -22.29 -9.92
N GLY A 52 7.76 -21.43 -10.93
CA GLY A 52 7.41 -21.82 -12.30
C GLY A 52 8.43 -22.77 -12.93
N ILE A 53 9.73 -22.47 -12.78
CA ILE A 53 10.80 -23.36 -13.23
C ILE A 53 10.77 -24.69 -12.43
N GLY A 54 10.59 -24.62 -11.11
CA GLY A 54 10.52 -25.78 -10.23
C GLY A 54 9.34 -26.70 -10.56
N LEU A 55 8.17 -26.13 -10.86
CA LEU A 55 6.96 -26.81 -11.32
C LEU A 55 7.18 -27.45 -12.69
N ARG A 56 7.70 -26.70 -13.66
CA ARG A 56 7.98 -27.24 -15.01
C ARG A 56 8.93 -28.44 -14.95
N ARG A 57 9.97 -28.38 -14.11
CA ARG A 57 10.86 -29.52 -13.84
C ARG A 57 10.15 -30.69 -13.16
N ALA A 58 9.30 -30.42 -12.15
CA ALA A 58 8.55 -31.46 -11.43
C ALA A 58 7.52 -32.20 -12.30
N PHE A 59 6.95 -31.52 -13.30
CA PHE A 59 5.99 -32.12 -14.23
C PHE A 59 6.68 -32.80 -15.43
N SER A 60 7.80 -32.26 -15.93
CA SER A 60 8.51 -32.79 -17.09
C SER A 60 9.37 -34.03 -16.78
N GLU A 61 9.93 -34.15 -15.58
CA GLU A 61 10.81 -35.27 -15.20
C GLU A 61 10.26 -36.04 -13.99
N SER A 62 9.04 -36.57 -14.14
CA SER A 62 8.31 -37.16 -13.00
C SER A 62 8.95 -38.43 -12.39
N GLU A 63 9.79 -39.14 -13.15
CA GLU A 63 10.55 -40.30 -12.63
C GLU A 63 11.78 -39.90 -11.80
N ARG A 64 12.34 -38.70 -12.05
CA ARG A 64 13.58 -38.21 -11.41
C ARG A 64 13.31 -37.27 -10.23
N TYR A 65 12.20 -36.51 -10.29
CA TYR A 65 11.81 -35.56 -9.26
C TYR A 65 10.41 -35.85 -8.71
N ARG A 66 10.32 -36.41 -7.49
CA ARG A 66 9.07 -36.46 -6.73
C ARG A 66 8.77 -35.06 -6.19
N GLY A 67 7.78 -34.39 -6.77
CA GLY A 67 7.40 -33.05 -6.31
C GLY A 67 6.09 -32.51 -6.88
N LYS A 68 5.29 -33.31 -7.59
CA LYS A 68 4.03 -32.84 -8.18
C LYS A 68 3.07 -32.32 -7.11
N VAL A 69 2.79 -33.11 -6.08
CA VAL A 69 1.87 -32.72 -4.99
C VAL A 69 2.44 -31.54 -4.19
N SER A 70 3.68 -31.64 -3.70
CA SER A 70 4.30 -30.55 -2.92
C SER A 70 4.50 -29.27 -3.73
N GLY A 71 4.82 -29.39 -5.01
CA GLY A 71 4.99 -28.26 -5.92
C GLY A 71 3.66 -27.55 -6.19
N THR A 72 2.58 -28.31 -6.44
CA THR A 72 1.24 -27.73 -6.57
C THR A 72 0.80 -27.05 -5.27
N VAL A 73 0.98 -27.70 -4.12
CA VAL A 73 0.62 -27.13 -2.81
C VAL A 73 1.41 -25.87 -2.50
N LEU A 74 2.74 -25.88 -2.64
CA LEU A 74 3.59 -24.70 -2.39
C LEU A 74 3.28 -23.55 -3.35
N SER A 75 2.95 -23.86 -4.60
CA SER A 75 2.61 -22.84 -5.59
C SER A 75 1.23 -22.24 -5.35
N ALA A 76 0.24 -23.07 -4.99
CA ALA A 76 -1.09 -22.61 -4.59
C ALA A 76 -1.00 -21.73 -3.34
N LEU A 77 -0.22 -22.14 -2.33
CA LEU A 77 0.01 -21.34 -1.13
C LEU A 77 0.73 -20.03 -1.46
N SER A 78 1.72 -20.05 -2.36
CA SER A 78 2.40 -18.83 -2.82
C SER A 78 1.45 -17.86 -3.52
N LEU A 79 0.55 -18.38 -4.37
CA LEU A 79 -0.47 -17.59 -5.03
C LEU A 79 -1.46 -16.98 -4.03
N LEU A 80 -1.88 -17.74 -3.02
CA LEU A 80 -2.73 -17.22 -1.95
C LEU A 80 -2.05 -16.10 -1.16
N VAL A 81 -0.79 -16.30 -0.77
CA VAL A 81 0.00 -15.27 -0.05
C VAL A 81 0.16 -14.02 -0.92
N PHE A 82 0.49 -14.17 -2.20
CA PHE A 82 0.61 -13.04 -3.12
C PHE A 82 -0.72 -12.33 -3.36
N GLY A 83 -1.81 -13.08 -3.57
CA GLY A 83 -3.15 -12.52 -3.74
C GLY A 83 -3.62 -11.76 -2.49
N PHE A 84 -3.41 -12.33 -1.31
CA PHE A 84 -3.68 -11.65 -0.04
C PHE A 84 -2.84 -10.39 0.13
N PHE A 85 -1.56 -10.43 -0.24
CA PHE A 85 -0.68 -9.27 -0.21
C PHE A 85 -1.20 -8.12 -1.08
N LEU A 86 -1.63 -8.44 -2.31
CA LEU A 86 -2.23 -7.45 -3.21
C LEU A 86 -3.54 -6.90 -2.65
N PHE A 87 -4.43 -7.78 -2.21
CA PHE A 87 -5.73 -7.39 -1.64
C PHE A 87 -5.56 -6.48 -0.41
N TYR A 88 -4.67 -6.82 0.51
CA TYR A 88 -4.41 -6.01 1.69
C TYR A 88 -3.88 -4.61 1.31
N ASN A 89 -2.82 -4.54 0.50
CA ASN A 89 -2.11 -3.28 0.23
C ASN A 89 -2.86 -2.34 -0.71
N PHE A 90 -3.57 -2.89 -1.70
CA PHE A 90 -4.22 -2.07 -2.72
C PHE A 90 -5.71 -1.84 -2.45
N TYR A 91 -6.34 -2.67 -1.62
CA TYR A 91 -7.75 -2.53 -1.27
C TYR A 91 -7.95 -2.19 0.21
N LEU A 92 -7.69 -3.12 1.13
CA LEU A 92 -8.01 -2.91 2.56
C LEU A 92 -7.30 -1.69 3.17
N ALA A 93 -6.00 -1.54 2.91
CA ALA A 93 -5.21 -0.45 3.47
C ALA A 93 -5.59 0.93 2.93
N LYS A 94 -6.25 0.98 1.75
CA LYS A 94 -6.67 2.22 1.07
C LYS A 94 -8.14 2.57 1.30
N GLN A 95 -8.88 1.78 2.08
CA GLN A 95 -10.24 2.15 2.45
C GLN A 95 -10.22 3.38 3.35
N LEU A 96 -10.89 4.44 2.89
CA LEU A 96 -11.21 5.61 3.69
C LEU A 96 -12.64 5.45 4.22
N PRO A 97 -12.93 5.91 5.44
CA PRO A 97 -14.30 6.01 5.92
C PRO A 97 -15.15 6.80 4.90
N SER A 98 -16.37 6.34 4.65
CA SER A 98 -17.29 7.08 3.79
C SER A 98 -17.57 8.46 4.41
N PRO A 99 -17.48 9.56 3.65
CA PRO A 99 -17.74 10.90 4.15
C PRO A 99 -19.25 11.18 4.17
N SER A 100 -20.00 10.47 5.03
CA SER A 100 -21.47 10.60 5.13
C SER A 100 -21.93 12.03 5.43
N ASP A 101 -21.10 12.80 6.14
CA ASP A 101 -21.43 14.13 6.64
C ASP A 101 -20.60 15.24 5.97
N ALA A 102 -20.00 14.95 4.80
CA ALA A 102 -19.25 15.97 4.07
C ALA A 102 -20.20 17.07 3.51
N PRO A 103 -19.82 18.35 3.64
CA PRO A 103 -20.60 19.45 3.05
C PRO A 103 -20.67 19.34 1.53
N HIS A 104 -21.84 19.60 0.97
CA HIS A 104 -22.05 19.67 -0.47
C HIS A 104 -21.89 21.10 -0.99
N VAL A 105 -21.67 21.26 -2.29
CA VAL A 105 -21.59 22.59 -2.93
C VAL A 105 -22.87 23.38 -2.64
N GLY A 106 -22.70 24.61 -2.18
CA GLY A 106 -23.81 25.50 -1.79
C GLY A 106 -24.28 25.35 -0.34
N GLN A 107 -23.81 24.32 0.39
CA GLN A 107 -24.01 24.24 1.84
C GLN A 107 -23.00 25.12 2.57
N LYS A 108 -23.44 25.74 3.67
CA LYS A 108 -22.53 26.50 4.55
C LYS A 108 -21.51 25.53 5.16
N ALA A 109 -20.22 25.83 4.97
CA ALA A 109 -19.16 25.06 5.63
C ALA A 109 -19.35 25.09 7.15
N PRO A 110 -19.25 23.94 7.85
CA PRO A 110 -19.28 23.89 9.30
C PRO A 110 -18.16 24.76 9.88
N ASP A 111 -18.49 25.49 10.95
CA ASP A 111 -17.47 26.24 11.66
C ASP A 111 -16.54 25.29 12.42
N PHE A 112 -15.29 25.68 12.60
CA PHE A 112 -14.31 24.89 13.35
C PHE A 112 -13.37 25.79 14.14
N THR A 113 -12.79 25.20 15.17
CA THR A 113 -11.65 25.78 15.90
C THR A 113 -10.59 24.69 15.99
N LEU A 114 -9.48 24.89 15.28
CA LEU A 114 -8.36 23.94 15.25
C LEU A 114 -7.11 24.64 15.75
N SER A 115 -6.21 23.90 16.38
CA SER A 115 -4.92 24.44 16.80
C SER A 115 -3.96 24.48 15.63
N ASP A 116 -3.24 25.61 15.47
CA ASP A 116 -2.11 25.70 14.55
C ASP A 116 -0.89 24.93 15.06
N THR A 117 0.22 25.02 14.33
CA THR A 117 1.50 24.39 14.71
C THR A 117 2.10 24.93 16.01
N ASN A 118 1.65 26.09 16.48
CA ASN A 118 2.08 26.72 17.73
C ASN A 118 1.08 26.50 18.88
N GLY A 119 0.04 25.70 18.67
CA GLY A 119 -1.03 25.47 19.64
C GLY A 119 -2.03 26.64 19.76
N LYS A 120 -1.96 27.63 18.87
CA LYS A 120 -2.92 28.75 18.86
C LYS A 120 -4.23 28.30 18.21
N PRO A 121 -5.39 28.62 18.82
CA PRO A 121 -6.68 28.32 18.21
C PRO A 121 -6.88 29.20 16.97
N VAL A 122 -7.25 28.57 15.85
CA VAL A 122 -7.59 29.22 14.57
C VAL A 122 -9.02 28.83 14.21
N THR A 123 -9.82 29.82 13.83
CA THR A 123 -11.22 29.61 13.44
C THR A 123 -11.47 29.85 11.96
N LEU A 124 -12.53 29.25 11.40
CA LEU A 124 -12.90 29.49 10.00
C LEU A 124 -13.26 30.96 9.75
N SER A 125 -13.95 31.59 10.70
CA SER A 125 -14.33 33.01 10.62
C SER A 125 -13.12 33.95 10.57
N GLU A 126 -12.10 33.65 11.37
CA GLU A 126 -10.82 34.37 11.36
C GLU A 126 -10.08 34.21 10.04
N LEU A 127 -10.03 33.00 9.47
CA LEU A 127 -9.40 32.74 8.17
C LEU A 127 -10.09 33.51 7.03
N LEU A 128 -11.43 33.56 7.03
CA LEU A 128 -12.22 34.32 6.07
C LEU A 128 -12.05 35.85 6.24
N ALA A 129 -11.91 36.32 7.49
CA ALA A 129 -11.67 37.73 7.78
C ALA A 129 -10.23 38.15 7.41
N ALA A 130 -9.23 37.33 7.72
CA ALA A 130 -7.83 37.57 7.36
C ALA A 130 -7.61 37.58 5.85
N SER A 131 -8.31 36.72 5.09
CA SER A 131 -8.26 36.71 3.62
C SER A 131 -8.80 38.02 3.01
N SER A 132 -9.61 38.77 3.75
CA SER A 132 -10.11 40.10 3.37
C SER A 132 -9.18 41.26 3.77
N ALA A 133 -8.20 41.01 4.64
CA ALA A 133 -7.31 42.02 5.22
C ALA A 133 -5.86 42.00 4.65
N GLY A 134 -5.57 41.10 3.69
CA GLY A 134 -4.27 41.01 3.01
C GLY A 134 -3.91 42.28 2.24
N GLN A 135 -2.85 42.95 2.70
CA GLN A 135 -2.36 44.25 2.25
C GLN A 135 -1.62 44.20 0.90
N ASN A 136 -1.84 45.26 0.10
CA ASN A 136 -1.15 45.70 -1.12
C ASN A 136 -1.65 45.15 -2.47
N SER A 137 -2.59 45.92 -3.04
CA SER A 137 -2.54 46.46 -4.41
C SER A 137 -2.62 45.49 -5.61
N ALA A 138 -3.76 45.58 -6.31
CA ALA A 138 -4.02 45.26 -7.72
C ALA A 138 -4.53 43.86 -8.14
N GLU A 139 -4.64 42.88 -7.24
CA GLU A 139 -5.36 41.63 -7.53
C GLU A 139 -6.53 41.43 -6.55
N LYS A 140 -7.75 41.23 -7.08
CA LYS A 140 -8.99 41.01 -6.32
C LYS A 140 -8.76 40.10 -5.13
N GLY A 141 -8.92 40.63 -3.90
CA GLY A 141 -8.78 39.88 -2.66
C GLY A 141 -9.56 38.57 -2.69
N ASN A 142 -8.86 37.46 -2.51
CA ASN A 142 -9.45 36.12 -2.54
C ASN A 142 -10.31 35.91 -1.29
N LYS A 143 -11.63 35.89 -1.47
CA LYS A 143 -12.65 35.63 -0.43
C LYS A 143 -12.87 34.13 -0.16
N ALA A 144 -11.83 33.32 -0.35
CA ALA A 144 -11.95 31.87 -0.36
C ALA A 144 -10.91 31.24 0.56
N VAL A 145 -11.32 30.21 1.28
CA VAL A 145 -10.47 29.36 2.11
C VAL A 145 -10.44 27.99 1.45
N LEU A 146 -9.24 27.48 1.17
CA LEU A 146 -9.03 26.10 0.73
C LEU A 146 -8.76 25.23 1.96
N LEU A 147 -9.60 24.22 2.18
CA LEU A 147 -9.40 23.23 3.24
C LEU A 147 -8.82 21.96 2.61
N ASP A 148 -7.59 21.62 2.98
CA ASP A 148 -6.93 20.38 2.58
C ASP A 148 -6.93 19.39 3.75
N PHE A 149 -7.65 18.27 3.57
CA PHE A 149 -7.77 17.22 4.58
C PHE A 149 -6.82 16.07 4.26
N TYR A 150 -5.88 15.80 5.15
CA TYR A 150 -4.92 14.71 5.00
C TYR A 150 -4.86 13.85 6.29
N ARG A 151 -4.53 12.57 6.13
CA ARG A 151 -4.59 11.56 7.21
C ARG A 151 -3.47 11.70 8.25
N GLY A 152 -2.37 12.34 7.89
CA GLY A 152 -1.23 12.60 8.78
C GLY A 152 -0.12 13.33 8.04
N TYR A 153 0.65 14.14 8.78
CA TYR A 153 1.90 14.72 8.32
C TYR A 153 3.05 13.92 8.94
N TRP A 154 4.10 13.67 8.17
CA TRP A 154 5.28 12.88 8.56
C TRP A 154 6.55 13.70 8.38
#